data_AF-A0A8B6EDY3-F1
#
_entry.id   AF-A0A8B6EDY3-F1
#
_cell.length_a   1.000
_cell.length_b   1.000
_cell.length_c   1.000
_cell.angle_alpha   90.00
_cell.angle_beta   90.00
_cell.angle_gamma   90.00
#
_symmetry.space_group_name_H-M   'P 1'
#
loop_
_entity.id
_entity.type
_entity.pdbx_description
1 polymer ?
#
loop_
_entity_poly.entity_id
_entity_poly.type
_entity_poly.pdbx_seq_one_letter_code
_entity_poly.pdbx_strand_id
1 'polypeptide(L)'
;MATSSKSTSIRKAQVPVSCYFCKGQEIKWKCEDCNVRMCNSCKITVHQGLQSVQEHDVVSIQDISQFSSSSQTVTSVVISSVFNSYTTTLPAVHKRKISDIATNKDGEILFIEHRDHKIQVLSHTGEVKTVLDSSPMKLFAIHVNKDNEVVVGLREPGPPFPVHNFSVRQIITFSGDYNRRETIEFDKKGNKLFNYAFCIRTDSRNIVYIIDIFDNDSNGRIVAVDRNGRLKFIYDGQKDTETFQPNGITITPSDNIVVSDYYNKALHVINSKGDLLGLQFIFKDLGINDPYSLCFDSEGYLLIGCGKRNNEDCGKIHVVKMVDSLV
;
A
#
# COMPACT_ATOMS: atom_id res chain seq x y z
N MET A 1 -19.23 49.34 -22.98
CA MET A 1 -20.09 48.21 -23.37
C MET A 1 -19.32 46.93 -23.13
N ALA A 2 -19.66 46.19 -22.06
CA ALA A 2 -19.12 44.87 -21.77
C ALA A 2 -20.19 43.84 -22.14
N THR A 3 -19.85 42.87 -22.98
CA THR A 3 -20.71 41.71 -23.28
C THR A 3 -20.13 40.49 -22.58
N SER A 4 -20.84 39.99 -21.56
CA SER A 4 -20.52 38.72 -20.91
C SER A 4 -21.11 37.56 -21.71
N SER A 5 -20.31 36.55 -22.03
CA SER A 5 -20.81 35.22 -22.40
C SER A 5 -20.58 34.26 -21.23
N LYS A 6 -21.67 33.79 -20.62
CA LYS A 6 -21.64 32.67 -19.66
C LYS A 6 -21.55 31.37 -20.45
N SER A 7 -20.52 30.55 -20.20
CA SER A 7 -20.52 29.15 -20.64
C SER A 7 -21.09 28.28 -19.52
N THR A 8 -22.17 27.57 -19.84
CA THR A 8 -22.85 26.62 -18.96
C THR A 8 -22.15 25.27 -19.10
N SER A 9 -21.46 24.81 -18.04
CA SER A 9 -20.85 23.47 -18.00
C SER A 9 -21.94 22.41 -17.81
N ILE A 10 -22.09 21.55 -18.82
CA ILE A 10 -22.97 20.38 -18.78
C ILE A 10 -22.27 19.31 -17.94
N ARG A 11 -22.77 19.01 -16.74
CA ARG A 11 -22.35 17.84 -15.96
C ARG A 11 -22.74 16.58 -16.74
N LYS A 12 -21.74 15.83 -17.23
CA LYS A 12 -21.98 14.47 -17.73
C LYS A 12 -22.46 13.60 -16.56
N ALA A 13 -23.58 12.91 -16.76
CA ALA A 13 -24.14 11.98 -15.79
C ALA A 13 -23.15 10.84 -15.51
N GLN A 14 -22.96 10.52 -14.22
CA GLN A 14 -22.20 9.35 -13.76
C GLN A 14 -22.80 8.07 -14.35
N VAL A 15 -21.93 7.14 -14.74
CA VAL A 15 -22.33 5.79 -15.13
C VAL A 15 -22.76 5.03 -13.86
N PRO A 16 -23.90 4.29 -13.87
CA PRO A 16 -24.38 3.62 -12.67
C PRO A 16 -23.43 2.50 -12.22
N VAL A 17 -23.07 2.50 -10.94
CA VAL A 17 -22.36 1.39 -10.30
C VAL A 17 -23.28 0.17 -10.27
N SER A 18 -22.89 -0.92 -10.94
CA SER A 18 -23.73 -2.11 -11.12
C SER A 18 -23.41 -3.23 -10.12
N CYS A 19 -24.42 -3.96 -9.67
CA CYS A 19 -24.30 -5.07 -8.72
C CYS A 19 -23.38 -6.19 -9.27
N TYR A 20 -22.39 -6.59 -8.46
CA TYR A 20 -21.37 -7.59 -8.81
C TYR A 20 -21.97 -8.95 -9.23
N PHE A 21 -23.04 -9.41 -8.55
CA PHE A 21 -23.70 -10.68 -8.85
C PHE A 21 -24.84 -10.56 -9.86
N CYS A 22 -25.41 -9.36 -10.01
CA CYS A 22 -26.52 -9.09 -10.93
C CYS A 22 -26.10 -7.97 -11.88
N LYS A 23 -25.46 -8.35 -12.99
CA LYS A 23 -24.97 -7.41 -14.01
C LYS A 23 -26.07 -6.41 -14.39
N GLY A 24 -25.80 -5.12 -14.15
CA GLY A 24 -26.69 -4.01 -14.53
C GLY A 24 -27.75 -3.58 -13.50
N GLN A 25 -27.83 -4.17 -12.31
CA GLN A 25 -28.74 -3.68 -11.27
C GLN A 25 -28.10 -2.65 -10.35
N GLU A 26 -28.85 -1.60 -10.01
CA GLU A 26 -28.42 -0.54 -9.09
C GLU A 26 -28.15 -1.09 -7.68
N ILE A 27 -27.04 -0.67 -7.09
CA ILE A 27 -26.64 -1.03 -5.73
C ILE A 27 -27.40 -0.15 -4.73
N LYS A 28 -28.05 -0.78 -3.73
CA LYS A 28 -28.83 -0.08 -2.70
C LYS A 28 -28.43 -0.43 -1.27
N TRP A 29 -27.69 -1.52 -1.08
CA TRP A 29 -27.37 -2.06 0.24
C TRP A 29 -25.89 -2.35 0.39
N LYS A 30 -25.41 -2.23 1.62
CA LYS A 30 -24.09 -2.68 2.06
C LYS A 30 -24.25 -3.57 3.27
N CYS A 31 -23.56 -4.70 3.28
CA CYS A 31 -23.39 -5.52 4.46
C CYS A 31 -22.19 -5.01 5.26
N GLU A 32 -22.35 -4.67 6.54
CA GLU A 32 -21.26 -4.17 7.39
C GLU A 32 -20.32 -5.28 7.86
N ASP A 33 -20.82 -6.52 8.02
CA ASP A 33 -19.99 -7.65 8.49
C ASP A 33 -19.04 -8.19 7.42
N CYS A 34 -19.50 -8.26 6.16
CA CYS A 34 -18.71 -8.82 5.05
C CYS A 34 -18.29 -7.76 4.00
N ASN A 35 -18.68 -6.50 4.20
CA ASN A 35 -18.35 -5.36 3.35
C ASN A 35 -18.80 -5.49 1.87
N VAL A 36 -19.76 -6.38 1.59
CA VAL A 36 -20.29 -6.57 0.23
C VAL A 36 -21.38 -5.55 -0.07
N ARG A 37 -21.27 -4.88 -1.23
CA ARG A 37 -22.31 -4.00 -1.78
C ARG A 37 -23.19 -4.76 -2.76
N MET A 38 -24.50 -4.57 -2.68
CA MET A 38 -25.46 -5.41 -3.41
C MET A 38 -26.77 -4.69 -3.79
N CYS A 39 -27.46 -5.22 -4.79
CA CYS A 39 -28.82 -4.78 -5.14
C CYS A 39 -29.89 -5.38 -4.20
N ASN A 40 -31.14 -4.93 -4.31
CA ASN A 40 -32.26 -5.49 -3.55
C ASN A 40 -32.38 -7.02 -3.73
N SER A 41 -32.17 -7.52 -4.95
CA SER A 41 -32.27 -8.95 -5.23
C SER A 41 -31.24 -9.75 -4.43
N CYS A 42 -29.98 -9.30 -4.42
CA CYS A 42 -28.89 -9.95 -3.67
C CYS A 42 -29.03 -9.82 -2.15
N LYS A 43 -29.60 -8.72 -1.65
CA LYS A 43 -29.97 -8.61 -0.23
C LYS A 43 -30.91 -9.74 0.17
N ILE A 44 -31.95 -9.98 -0.62
CA ILE A 44 -32.98 -10.97 -0.30
C ILE A 44 -32.46 -12.39 -0.55
N THR A 45 -31.92 -12.65 -1.73
CA THR A 45 -31.54 -14.02 -2.17
C THR A 45 -30.28 -14.56 -1.53
N VAL A 46 -29.34 -13.69 -1.14
CA VAL A 46 -28.06 -14.10 -0.53
C VAL A 46 -28.10 -13.82 0.97
N HIS A 47 -28.24 -12.55 1.35
CA HIS A 47 -28.11 -12.13 2.76
C HIS A 47 -29.35 -12.39 3.62
N GLN A 48 -30.50 -12.73 3.03
CA GLN A 48 -31.66 -13.22 3.78
C GLN A 48 -32.00 -14.67 3.44
N GLY A 49 -31.42 -15.24 2.38
CA GLY A 49 -31.71 -16.59 1.89
C GLY A 49 -30.72 -17.66 2.32
N LEU A 50 -29.49 -17.30 2.71
CA LEU A 50 -28.47 -18.25 3.17
C LEU A 50 -28.29 -18.16 4.69
N GLN A 51 -28.46 -19.28 5.40
CA GLN A 51 -28.31 -19.35 6.87
C GLN A 51 -26.94 -18.83 7.36
N SER A 52 -25.89 -18.97 6.56
CA SER A 52 -24.52 -18.56 6.93
C SER A 52 -24.31 -17.04 6.98
N VAL A 53 -25.19 -16.25 6.39
CA VAL A 53 -25.06 -14.78 6.29
C VAL A 53 -26.37 -14.05 6.63
N GLN A 54 -27.36 -14.76 7.17
CA GLN A 54 -28.70 -14.23 7.47
C GLN A 54 -28.70 -13.23 8.64
N GLU A 55 -27.77 -13.39 9.57
CA GLU A 55 -27.60 -12.51 10.72
C GLU A 55 -26.69 -11.30 10.44
N HIS A 56 -26.15 -11.19 9.21
CA HIS A 56 -25.31 -10.05 8.86
C HIS A 56 -26.10 -8.73 8.85
N ASP A 57 -25.48 -7.67 9.34
CA ASP A 57 -26.06 -6.33 9.36
C ASP A 57 -26.00 -5.69 7.97
N VAL A 58 -27.18 -5.45 7.38
CA VAL A 58 -27.33 -4.91 6.02
C VAL A 58 -28.02 -3.56 6.06
N VAL A 59 -27.24 -2.51 5.80
CA VAL A 59 -27.68 -1.12 5.84
C VAL A 59 -27.97 -0.56 4.44
N SER A 60 -28.89 0.41 4.38
CA SER A 60 -29.19 1.16 3.16
C SER A 60 -28.08 2.17 2.88
N ILE A 61 -27.63 2.25 1.62
CA ILE A 61 -26.58 3.21 1.22
C ILE A 61 -27.13 4.66 1.19
N GLN A 62 -28.45 4.85 1.07
CA GLN A 62 -29.05 6.19 1.06
C GLN A 62 -28.90 6.93 2.41
N ASP A 63 -28.71 6.20 3.50
CA ASP A 63 -28.61 6.76 4.86
C ASP A 63 -27.18 7.18 5.26
N ILE A 64 -26.18 6.94 4.42
CA ILE A 64 -24.76 7.27 4.69
C ILE A 64 -24.42 8.73 4.33
N SER A 65 -25.35 9.45 3.69
CA SER A 65 -25.16 10.83 3.24
C SER A 65 -25.20 11.90 4.34
N GLN A 66 -25.50 11.56 5.59
CA GLN A 66 -25.65 12.54 6.69
C GLN A 66 -24.44 12.70 7.62
N PHE A 67 -23.37 11.93 7.44
CA PHE A 67 -22.11 12.12 8.18
C PHE A 67 -21.00 12.64 7.25
N SER A 68 -21.13 13.89 6.82
CA SER A 68 -20.00 14.66 6.29
C SER A 68 -20.01 16.06 6.90
N SER A 69 -19.01 16.37 7.73
CA SER A 69 -18.40 17.70 7.87
C SER A 69 -17.40 17.75 9.03
N SER A 70 -16.24 17.11 8.83
CA SER A 70 -14.99 17.64 9.39
C SER A 70 -13.84 17.26 8.45
N SER A 71 -13.94 17.69 7.19
CA SER A 71 -12.77 17.78 6.33
C SER A 71 -11.96 18.99 6.83
N GLN A 72 -10.96 18.74 7.66
CA GLN A 72 -9.90 19.71 7.85
C GLN A 72 -9.05 19.67 6.59
N THR A 73 -9.28 20.62 5.69
CA THR A 73 -8.34 20.96 4.62
C THR A 73 -7.06 21.45 5.27
N VAL A 74 -6.04 20.58 5.35
CA VAL A 74 -4.70 21.00 5.74
C VAL A 74 -4.05 21.68 4.52
N THR A 75 -3.70 22.94 4.73
CA THR A 75 -3.16 23.87 3.74
C THR A 75 -1.71 23.56 3.37
N SER A 76 -1.49 23.43 2.06
CA SER A 76 -0.27 23.72 1.28
C SER A 76 1.06 23.06 1.71
N VAL A 77 1.60 22.20 0.83
CA VAL A 77 3.01 21.85 0.80
C VAL A 77 3.79 22.90 0.01
N VAL A 78 4.79 23.53 0.64
CA VAL A 78 5.76 24.40 -0.05
C VAL A 78 6.97 23.55 -0.40
N ILE A 79 7.19 23.33 -1.70
CA ILE A 79 8.25 22.47 -2.22
C ILE A 79 9.48 23.34 -2.53
N SER A 80 10.54 23.17 -1.75
CA SER A 80 11.85 23.75 -2.06
C SER A 80 12.74 22.70 -2.72
N SER A 81 12.88 22.84 -4.04
CA SER A 81 13.85 22.18 -4.95
C SER A 81 13.74 20.67 -5.20
N VAL A 82 13.81 20.31 -6.50
CA VAL A 82 14.08 18.97 -7.02
C VAL A 82 15.60 18.83 -7.15
N PHE A 83 16.22 17.89 -6.42
CA PHE A 83 17.65 17.61 -6.57
C PHE A 83 17.90 16.60 -7.70
N ASN A 84 18.91 16.84 -8.53
CA ASN A 84 19.36 15.89 -9.55
C ASN A 84 20.11 14.72 -8.88
N SER A 85 19.72 13.49 -9.21
CA SER A 85 20.30 12.26 -8.67
C SER A 85 21.66 11.93 -9.31
N TYR A 86 22.65 11.58 -8.49
CA TYR A 86 23.90 10.95 -8.93
C TYR A 86 23.73 9.42 -8.89
N THR A 87 23.82 8.76 -10.03
CA THR A 87 23.77 7.29 -10.11
C THR A 87 25.19 6.71 -10.11
N THR A 88 25.59 6.06 -9.01
CA THR A 88 26.79 5.20 -9.00
C THR A 88 26.33 3.75 -9.12
N THR A 89 26.69 3.08 -10.22
CA THR A 89 26.39 1.65 -10.41
C THR A 89 27.35 0.79 -9.60
N LEU A 90 26.83 -0.09 -8.74
CA LEU A 90 27.62 -1.06 -7.99
C LEU A 90 27.83 -2.34 -8.84
N PRO A 91 29.08 -2.65 -9.27
CA PRO A 91 29.34 -3.79 -10.14
C PRO A 91 28.93 -5.14 -9.52
N ALA A 92 28.88 -5.26 -8.19
CA ALA A 92 28.47 -6.50 -7.52
C ALA A 92 26.98 -6.85 -7.74
N VAL A 93 26.14 -5.86 -8.09
CA VAL A 93 24.67 -6.01 -8.13
C VAL A 93 24.07 -5.69 -9.51
N HIS A 94 24.83 -5.04 -10.41
CA HIS A 94 24.32 -4.55 -11.70
C HIS A 94 23.67 -5.60 -12.64
N LYS A 95 23.99 -6.88 -12.49
CA LYS A 95 23.40 -7.99 -13.29
C LYS A 95 22.25 -8.71 -12.59
N ARG A 96 21.98 -8.40 -11.33
CA ARG A 96 20.95 -9.07 -10.53
C ARG A 96 19.61 -8.37 -10.69
N LYS A 97 18.53 -9.14 -10.78
CA LYS A 97 17.17 -8.58 -10.72
C LYS A 97 16.77 -8.45 -9.26
N ILE A 98 16.78 -7.23 -8.76
CA ILE A 98 16.40 -6.91 -7.38
C ILE A 98 14.91 -6.54 -7.37
N SER A 99 14.15 -7.10 -6.42
CA SER A 99 12.73 -6.73 -6.24
C SER A 99 12.51 -5.67 -5.17
N ASP A 100 13.26 -5.73 -4.08
CA ASP A 100 13.16 -4.77 -2.97
C ASP A 100 14.48 -4.71 -2.18
N ILE A 101 14.71 -3.60 -1.47
CA ILE A 101 15.92 -3.33 -0.70
C ILE A 101 15.59 -2.75 0.68
N ALA A 102 16.49 -2.95 1.64
CA ALA A 102 16.47 -2.31 2.95
C ALA A 102 17.91 -2.07 3.44
N THR A 103 18.08 -1.23 4.45
CA THR A 103 19.38 -0.94 5.05
C THR A 103 19.32 -1.30 6.53
N ASN A 104 20.34 -2.01 7.03
CA ASN A 104 20.45 -2.30 8.46
C ASN A 104 21.20 -1.19 9.21
N LYS A 105 21.27 -1.29 10.54
CA LYS A 105 21.96 -0.27 11.38
C LYS A 105 23.46 -0.15 11.11
N ASP A 106 24.07 -1.17 10.53
CA ASP A 106 25.50 -1.20 10.17
C ASP A 106 25.76 -0.55 8.81
N GLY A 107 24.71 -0.06 8.13
CA GLY A 107 24.80 0.56 6.81
C GLY A 107 24.94 -0.44 5.65
N GLU A 108 24.77 -1.73 5.92
CA GLU A 108 24.76 -2.77 4.89
C GLU A 108 23.41 -2.78 4.16
N ILE A 109 23.44 -3.13 2.87
CA ILE A 109 22.26 -3.16 2.04
C ILE A 109 21.76 -4.59 1.94
N LEU A 110 20.57 -4.83 2.48
CA LEU A 110 19.83 -6.06 2.28
C LEU A 110 19.00 -5.94 1.00
N PHE A 111 18.97 -6.99 0.19
CA PHE A 111 18.16 -7.00 -1.01
C PHE A 111 17.60 -8.38 -1.31
N ILE A 112 16.40 -8.40 -1.90
CA ILE A 112 15.78 -9.62 -2.42
C ILE A 112 16.19 -9.80 -3.87
N GLU A 113 16.79 -10.95 -4.18
CA GLU A 113 17.00 -11.36 -5.57
C GLU A 113 15.75 -12.06 -6.13
N HIS A 114 15.12 -11.42 -7.11
CA HIS A 114 13.78 -11.75 -7.60
C HIS A 114 13.64 -13.19 -8.10
N ARG A 115 14.68 -13.74 -8.76
CA ARG A 115 14.61 -15.09 -9.36
C ARG A 115 14.96 -16.20 -8.39
N ASP A 116 15.91 -15.93 -7.50
CA ASP A 116 16.43 -16.94 -6.59
C ASP A 116 15.63 -16.99 -5.28
N HIS A 117 14.81 -15.96 -5.02
CA HIS A 117 14.04 -15.81 -3.77
C HIS A 117 14.95 -15.89 -2.54
N LYS A 118 16.09 -15.20 -2.61
CA LYS A 118 17.10 -15.11 -1.53
C LYS A 118 17.20 -13.70 -1.01
N ILE A 119 17.47 -13.58 0.29
CA ILE A 119 17.95 -12.33 0.88
C ILE A 119 19.46 -12.38 0.90
N GLN A 120 20.05 -11.33 0.35
CA GLN A 120 21.49 -11.12 0.35
C GLN A 120 21.82 -9.80 1.04
N VAL A 121 22.98 -9.77 1.67
CA VAL A 121 23.59 -8.59 2.27
C VAL A 121 24.75 -8.16 1.39
N LEU A 122 24.79 -6.88 1.03
CA LEU A 122 25.94 -6.20 0.45
C LEU A 122 26.63 -5.41 1.57
N SER A 123 27.86 -5.81 1.90
CA SER A 123 28.67 -5.13 2.90
C SER A 123 29.29 -3.83 2.37
N HIS A 124 29.84 -3.02 3.27
CA HIS A 124 30.59 -1.81 2.93
C HIS A 124 31.86 -2.08 2.08
N THR A 125 32.39 -3.31 2.08
CA THR A 125 33.53 -3.72 1.24
C THR A 125 33.11 -4.11 -0.18
N GLY A 126 31.81 -4.16 -0.46
CA GLY A 126 31.25 -4.62 -1.73
C GLY A 126 31.08 -6.14 -1.83
N GLU A 127 31.28 -6.87 -0.73
CA GLU A 127 31.04 -8.31 -0.68
C GLU A 127 29.55 -8.62 -0.59
N VAL A 128 29.10 -9.64 -1.31
CA VAL A 128 27.71 -10.10 -1.30
C VAL A 128 27.63 -11.48 -0.65
N LYS A 129 26.83 -11.60 0.41
CA LYS A 129 26.58 -12.85 1.12
C LYS A 129 25.09 -13.17 1.18
N THR A 130 24.72 -14.43 0.94
CA THR A 130 23.35 -14.91 1.18
C THR A 130 23.13 -15.11 2.67
N VAL A 131 22.08 -14.49 3.23
CA VAL A 131 21.68 -14.63 4.64
C VAL A 131 20.39 -15.43 4.81
N LEU A 132 19.55 -15.48 3.78
CA LEU A 132 18.34 -16.31 3.79
C LEU A 132 18.09 -16.92 2.40
N ASP A 133 17.85 -18.22 2.38
CA ASP A 133 17.29 -18.94 1.23
C ASP A 133 15.88 -19.37 1.62
N SER A 134 14.86 -18.78 1.00
CA SER A 134 13.46 -19.07 1.34
C SER A 134 12.84 -20.16 0.46
N SER A 135 13.61 -20.79 -0.43
CA SER A 135 13.07 -21.80 -1.36
C SER A 135 12.27 -22.89 -0.62
N PRO A 136 11.05 -23.24 -1.10
CA PRO A 136 10.42 -22.79 -2.33
C PRO A 136 9.62 -21.47 -2.23
N MET A 137 9.52 -20.85 -1.06
CA MET A 137 8.73 -19.62 -0.85
C MET A 137 9.29 -18.44 -1.65
N LYS A 138 8.39 -17.63 -2.22
CA LYS A 138 8.74 -16.40 -2.92
C LYS A 138 8.76 -15.21 -1.97
N LEU A 139 9.86 -14.47 -1.99
CA LEU A 139 10.01 -13.18 -1.28
C LEU A 139 9.51 -12.03 -2.14
N PHE A 140 8.81 -11.07 -1.53
CA PHE A 140 8.23 -9.93 -2.24
C PHE A 140 8.64 -8.58 -1.65
N ALA A 141 8.66 -8.48 -0.33
CA ALA A 141 8.96 -7.24 0.37
C ALA A 141 9.96 -7.48 1.50
N ILE A 142 10.86 -6.52 1.71
CA ILE A 142 11.83 -6.52 2.80
C ILE A 142 11.83 -5.16 3.49
N HIS A 143 12.01 -5.19 4.81
CA HIS A 143 12.19 -4.00 5.63
C HIS A 143 13.08 -4.34 6.82
N VAL A 144 13.89 -3.38 7.27
CA VAL A 144 14.59 -3.46 8.55
C VAL A 144 13.92 -2.47 9.50
N ASN A 145 13.44 -2.97 10.63
CA ASN A 145 12.74 -2.13 11.62
C ASN A 145 13.73 -1.40 12.54
N LYS A 146 13.19 -0.56 13.42
CA LYS A 146 13.98 0.21 14.41
C LYS A 146 14.82 -0.65 15.36
N ASP A 147 14.48 -1.93 15.52
CA ASP A 147 15.15 -2.89 16.39
C ASP A 147 16.23 -3.68 15.64
N ASN A 148 16.51 -3.32 14.38
CA ASN A 148 17.43 -4.02 13.46
C ASN A 148 16.98 -5.44 13.11
N GLU A 149 15.67 -5.71 13.20
CA GLU A 149 15.10 -6.98 12.75
C GLU A 149 14.67 -6.88 11.29
N VAL A 150 14.86 -7.97 10.56
CA VAL A 150 14.53 -8.08 9.14
C VAL A 150 13.12 -8.64 8.99
N VAL A 151 12.18 -7.79 8.57
CA VAL A 151 10.78 -8.12 8.33
C VAL A 151 10.58 -8.41 6.85
N VAL A 152 10.02 -9.57 6.54
CA VAL A 152 9.95 -10.11 5.18
C VAL A 152 8.55 -10.59 4.86
N GLY A 153 8.02 -10.15 3.72
CA GLY A 153 6.75 -10.64 3.17
C GLY A 153 7.01 -11.74 2.15
N LEU A 154 6.38 -12.90 2.34
CA LEU A 154 6.56 -14.05 1.46
C LEU A 154 5.29 -14.85 1.25
N ARG A 155 5.25 -15.57 0.14
CA ARG A 155 4.12 -16.40 -0.25
C ARG A 155 4.59 -17.63 -1.03
N GLU A 156 3.83 -18.71 -0.91
CA GLU A 156 4.01 -19.92 -1.70
C GLU A 156 3.98 -19.64 -3.21
N PRO A 157 4.80 -20.33 -4.03
CA PRO A 157 4.71 -20.26 -5.48
C PRO A 157 3.31 -20.57 -5.99
N GLY A 158 2.83 -19.76 -6.93
CA GLY A 158 1.54 -19.99 -7.58
C GLY A 158 1.16 -18.83 -8.50
N PRO A 159 -0.01 -18.91 -9.15
CA PRO A 159 -0.55 -17.79 -9.92
C PRO A 159 -0.76 -16.58 -9.01
N PRO A 160 -0.52 -15.35 -9.48
CA PRO A 160 -0.66 -14.15 -8.64
C PRO A 160 -2.11 -14.01 -8.13
N PHE A 161 -3.11 -14.17 -9.00
CA PHE A 161 -4.54 -14.10 -8.66
C PHE A 161 -5.37 -15.10 -9.47
N PRO A 162 -6.53 -15.59 -8.96
CA PRO A 162 -6.97 -15.44 -7.57
C PRO A 162 -6.07 -16.26 -6.61
N VAL A 163 -5.87 -15.76 -5.39
CA VAL A 163 -5.08 -16.46 -4.38
C VAL A 163 -5.95 -17.49 -3.66
N HIS A 164 -5.54 -18.75 -3.63
CA HIS A 164 -6.26 -19.77 -2.88
C HIS A 164 -6.13 -19.53 -1.37
N ASN A 165 -7.20 -19.79 -0.61
CA ASN A 165 -7.20 -19.61 0.85
C ASN A 165 -6.17 -20.51 1.56
N PHE A 166 -5.84 -21.66 0.97
CA PHE A 166 -4.83 -22.58 1.49
C PHE A 166 -3.39 -22.15 1.20
N SER A 167 -3.17 -21.23 0.23
CA SER A 167 -1.82 -20.79 -0.11
C SER A 167 -1.14 -20.12 1.08
N VAL A 168 0.06 -20.60 1.41
CA VAL A 168 0.88 -20.07 2.50
C VAL A 168 1.31 -18.65 2.16
N ARG A 169 1.12 -17.73 3.10
CA ARG A 169 1.49 -16.32 2.96
C ARG A 169 1.77 -15.73 4.32
N GLN A 170 2.99 -15.29 4.52
CA GLN A 170 3.54 -15.04 5.84
C GLN A 170 4.31 -13.73 5.87
N ILE A 171 4.32 -13.14 7.05
CA ILE A 171 5.34 -12.17 7.46
C ILE A 171 6.29 -12.94 8.36
N ILE A 172 7.56 -12.96 8.02
CA ILE A 172 8.60 -13.49 8.89
C ILE A 172 9.47 -12.33 9.37
N THR A 173 9.71 -12.29 10.68
CA THR A 173 10.66 -11.34 11.29
C THR A 173 11.86 -12.12 11.79
N PHE A 174 13.05 -11.75 11.32
CA PHE A 174 14.32 -12.30 11.79
C PHE A 174 15.01 -11.30 12.71
N SER A 175 15.66 -11.77 13.79
CA SER A 175 16.61 -10.93 14.52
C SER A 175 17.75 -10.47 13.60
N GLY A 176 18.43 -9.38 13.96
CA GLY A 176 19.53 -8.84 13.13
C GLY A 176 20.70 -9.79 12.90
N ASP A 177 20.86 -10.80 13.77
CA ASP A 177 21.82 -11.90 13.64
C ASP A 177 21.26 -13.14 12.91
N TYR A 178 20.01 -13.08 12.45
CA TYR A 178 19.25 -14.13 11.76
C TYR A 178 19.00 -15.43 12.55
N ASN A 179 19.34 -15.47 13.85
CA ASN A 179 19.22 -16.68 14.67
C ASN A 179 17.82 -16.91 15.24
N ARG A 180 17.02 -15.86 15.39
CA ARG A 180 15.64 -15.93 15.89
C ARG A 180 14.67 -15.58 14.77
N ARG A 181 13.54 -16.29 14.74
CA ARG A 181 12.45 -16.03 13.79
C ARG A 181 11.10 -16.00 14.47
N GLU A 182 10.28 -15.05 14.07
CA GLU A 182 8.85 -14.97 14.40
C GLU A 182 8.06 -15.05 13.09
N THR A 183 6.87 -15.63 13.11
CA THR A 183 6.07 -15.84 11.90
C THR A 183 4.61 -15.50 12.17
N ILE A 184 4.04 -14.69 11.28
CA ILE A 184 2.65 -14.28 11.28
C ILE A 184 2.04 -14.73 9.96
N GLU A 185 0.95 -15.47 10.02
CA GLU A 185 0.22 -15.97 8.84
C GLU A 185 -1.28 -15.73 8.92
N PHE A 186 -1.83 -15.90 10.12
CA PHE A 186 -3.25 -15.84 10.37
C PHE A 186 -3.58 -14.77 11.41
N ASP A 187 -4.77 -14.22 11.32
CA ASP A 187 -5.38 -13.48 12.42
C ASP A 187 -5.79 -14.43 13.56
N LYS A 188 -6.31 -13.85 14.65
CA LYS A 188 -6.80 -14.63 15.81
C LYS A 188 -8.00 -15.54 15.50
N LYS A 189 -8.69 -15.32 14.38
CA LYS A 189 -9.83 -16.13 13.91
C LYS A 189 -9.40 -17.21 12.91
N GLY A 190 -8.11 -17.29 12.56
CA GLY A 190 -7.59 -18.24 11.57
C GLY A 190 -7.71 -17.76 10.12
N ASN A 191 -8.07 -16.50 9.88
CA ASN A 191 -8.15 -15.94 8.53
C ASN A 191 -6.78 -15.45 8.06
N LYS A 192 -6.55 -15.51 6.76
CA LYS A 192 -5.35 -14.95 6.14
C LYS A 192 -5.39 -13.42 6.19
N LEU A 193 -4.24 -12.81 6.49
CA LEU A 193 -4.13 -11.36 6.73
C LEU A 193 -4.07 -10.54 5.44
N PHE A 194 -3.40 -11.06 4.41
CA PHE A 194 -3.17 -10.40 3.12
C PHE A 194 -3.14 -11.46 2.01
N ASN A 195 -3.18 -11.07 0.74
CA ASN A 195 -3.04 -11.93 -0.44
C ASN A 195 -1.64 -11.83 -1.06
N TYR A 196 -1.12 -10.60 -1.24
CA TYR A 196 0.18 -10.35 -1.84
C TYR A 196 0.84 -9.14 -1.16
N ALA A 197 1.86 -9.39 -0.34
CA ALA A 197 2.62 -8.34 0.35
C ALA A 197 3.59 -7.64 -0.62
N PHE A 198 3.11 -6.65 -1.35
CA PHE A 198 3.89 -5.91 -2.36
C PHE A 198 4.94 -5.00 -1.74
N CYS A 199 4.65 -4.42 -0.59
CA CYS A 199 5.58 -3.60 0.20
C CYS A 199 5.27 -3.79 1.68
N ILE A 200 6.29 -3.71 2.53
CA ILE A 200 6.16 -3.79 3.99
C ILE A 200 6.95 -2.66 4.64
N ARG A 201 6.36 -2.01 5.65
CA ARG A 201 7.04 -1.08 6.55
C ARG A 201 6.60 -1.33 7.99
N THR A 202 7.39 -0.83 8.93
CA THR A 202 7.03 -0.83 10.35
C THR A 202 7.13 0.56 10.97
N ASP A 203 6.27 0.84 11.94
CA ASP A 203 6.36 2.06 12.75
C ASP A 203 7.21 1.86 14.02
N SER A 204 7.32 2.91 14.84
CA SER A 204 8.08 2.86 16.09
C SER A 204 7.52 1.89 17.13
N ARG A 205 6.29 1.40 16.95
CA ARG A 205 5.66 0.38 17.83
C ARG A 205 5.73 -1.02 17.22
N ASN A 206 6.44 -1.17 16.10
CA ASN A 206 6.52 -2.41 15.31
C ASN A 206 5.17 -2.92 14.81
N ILE A 207 4.22 -2.02 14.54
CA ILE A 207 3.06 -2.36 13.71
C ILE A 207 3.55 -2.54 12.28
N VAL A 208 3.17 -3.65 11.67
CA VAL A 208 3.53 -3.99 10.29
C VAL A 208 2.44 -3.46 9.37
N TYR A 209 2.82 -2.61 8.42
CA TYR A 209 1.95 -2.08 7.38
C TYR A 209 2.32 -2.73 6.05
N ILE A 210 1.32 -3.28 5.38
CA ILE A 210 1.49 -4.09 4.18
C ILE A 210 0.67 -3.45 3.07
N ILE A 211 1.30 -3.20 1.92
CA ILE A 211 0.53 -3.06 0.67
C ILE A 211 0.09 -4.46 0.26
N ASP A 212 -1.19 -4.74 0.44
CA ASP A 212 -1.82 -5.98 0.00
C ASP A 212 -2.48 -5.77 -1.37
N ILE A 213 -1.91 -6.38 -2.42
CA ILE A 213 -2.53 -6.41 -3.75
C ILE A 213 -3.42 -7.64 -3.84
N PHE A 214 -4.67 -7.48 -4.26
CA PHE A 214 -5.66 -8.55 -4.22
C PHE A 214 -6.25 -8.96 -5.58
N ASP A 215 -5.91 -8.27 -6.67
CA ASP A 215 -6.31 -8.65 -8.03
C ASP A 215 -5.28 -8.28 -9.12
N ASN A 216 -5.57 -8.71 -10.36
CA ASN A 216 -4.72 -8.48 -11.52
C ASN A 216 -4.71 -7.02 -12.01
N ASP A 217 -5.65 -6.19 -11.54
CA ASP A 217 -5.74 -4.78 -11.92
C ASP A 217 -4.84 -3.91 -11.03
N SER A 218 -4.04 -4.53 -10.15
CA SER A 218 -3.19 -3.86 -9.15
C SER A 218 -4.00 -3.09 -8.11
N ASN A 219 -5.25 -3.48 -7.88
CA ASN A 219 -6.02 -2.92 -6.78
C ASN A 219 -5.45 -3.45 -5.47
N GLY A 220 -5.27 -2.52 -4.54
CA GLY A 220 -4.62 -2.82 -3.29
C GLY A 220 -5.30 -2.16 -2.11
N ARG A 221 -4.78 -2.51 -0.94
CA ARG A 221 -5.18 -1.95 0.35
C ARG A 221 -3.99 -1.95 1.30
N ILE A 222 -4.08 -1.18 2.37
CA ILE A 222 -3.10 -1.20 3.45
C ILE A 222 -3.65 -2.07 4.56
N VAL A 223 -2.91 -3.12 4.91
CA VAL A 223 -3.23 -3.99 6.05
C VAL A 223 -2.25 -3.66 7.16
N ALA A 224 -2.78 -3.26 8.32
CA ALA A 224 -1.98 -3.01 9.52
C ALA A 224 -2.15 -4.16 10.52
N VAL A 225 -1.05 -4.80 10.93
CA VAL A 225 -1.06 -5.92 11.89
C VAL A 225 -0.03 -5.69 12.99
N ASP A 226 -0.36 -6.06 14.22
CA ASP A 226 0.64 -6.10 15.30
C ASP A 226 1.48 -7.38 15.27
N ARG A 227 2.56 -7.43 16.06
CA ARG A 227 3.48 -8.58 16.14
C ARG A 227 2.81 -9.93 16.47
N ASN A 228 1.61 -9.91 17.06
CA ASN A 228 0.86 -11.13 17.37
C ASN A 228 -0.10 -11.53 16.25
N GLY A 229 0.01 -10.92 15.06
CA GLY A 229 -0.89 -11.14 13.94
C GLY A 229 -2.28 -10.56 14.13
N ARG A 230 -2.52 -9.70 15.13
CA ARG A 230 -3.82 -9.07 15.29
C ARG A 230 -3.95 -7.91 14.31
N LEU A 231 -4.99 -7.98 13.47
CA LEU A 231 -5.40 -6.90 12.60
C LEU A 231 -5.72 -5.63 13.40
N LYS A 232 -5.15 -4.50 12.99
CA LYS A 232 -5.37 -3.17 13.57
C LYS A 232 -6.39 -2.39 12.77
N PHE A 233 -6.17 -2.30 11.45
CA PHE A 233 -7.11 -1.73 10.50
C PHE A 233 -6.80 -2.21 9.08
N ILE A 234 -7.76 -1.98 8.18
CA ILE A 234 -7.59 -2.07 6.72
C ILE A 234 -7.94 -0.70 6.15
N TYR A 235 -7.10 -0.20 5.25
CA TYR A 235 -7.33 1.04 4.52
C TYR A 235 -7.40 0.76 3.02
N ASP A 236 -8.58 0.96 2.42
CA ASP A 236 -8.87 0.66 1.02
C ASP A 236 -8.97 1.92 0.14
N GLY A 237 -8.36 3.05 0.56
CA GLY A 237 -8.43 4.33 -0.16
C GLY A 237 -9.62 5.21 0.25
N GLN A 238 -9.97 6.20 -0.57
CA GLN A 238 -11.14 7.05 -0.34
C GLN A 238 -12.41 6.44 -0.96
N LYS A 239 -13.55 6.62 -0.30
CA LYS A 239 -14.84 6.08 -0.74
C LYS A 239 -15.33 6.67 -2.08
N ASP A 240 -14.88 7.87 -2.42
CA ASP A 240 -15.31 8.63 -3.61
C ASP A 240 -14.36 8.49 -4.80
N THR A 241 -13.25 7.76 -4.65
CA THR A 241 -12.33 7.41 -5.75
C THR A 241 -12.68 6.05 -6.32
N GLU A 242 -12.62 5.89 -7.64
CA GLU A 242 -13.02 4.63 -8.31
C GLU A 242 -12.12 3.46 -7.92
N THR A 243 -10.81 3.71 -7.76
CA THR A 243 -9.78 2.68 -7.61
C THR A 243 -8.68 3.16 -6.67
N PHE A 244 -8.16 2.29 -5.80
CA PHE A 244 -6.98 2.55 -4.97
C PHE A 244 -5.85 1.62 -5.37
N GLN A 245 -4.76 2.18 -5.91
CA GLN A 245 -3.59 1.42 -6.37
C GLN A 245 -2.33 1.84 -5.59
N PRO A 246 -2.20 1.40 -4.32
CA PRO A 246 -1.03 1.71 -3.52
C PRO A 246 0.23 1.04 -4.07
N ASN A 247 1.30 1.81 -4.28
CA ASN A 247 2.60 1.27 -4.74
C ASN A 247 3.72 1.43 -3.70
N GLY A 248 3.76 2.54 -2.96
CA GLY A 248 4.77 2.81 -1.95
C GLY A 248 4.14 3.10 -0.60
N ILE A 249 4.74 2.57 0.48
CA ILE A 249 4.49 2.99 1.86
C ILE A 249 5.79 3.53 2.45
N THR A 250 5.68 4.62 3.20
CA THR A 250 6.71 5.03 4.16
C THR A 250 6.06 5.49 5.47
N ILE A 251 6.84 5.56 6.54
CA ILE A 251 6.38 5.97 7.86
C ILE A 251 7.11 7.26 8.23
N THR A 252 6.35 8.25 8.65
CA THR A 252 6.87 9.53 9.14
C THR A 252 7.48 9.37 10.54
N PRO A 253 8.34 10.30 10.99
CA PRO A 253 8.82 10.33 12.37
C PRO A 253 7.72 10.34 13.45
N SER A 254 6.52 10.88 13.15
CA SER A 254 5.37 10.84 14.07
C SER A 254 4.51 9.56 13.97
N ASP A 255 4.99 8.52 13.28
CA ASP A 255 4.28 7.25 13.01
C ASP A 255 3.00 7.40 12.16
N ASN A 256 2.84 8.50 11.41
CA ASN A 256 1.85 8.55 10.34
C ASN A 256 2.33 7.74 9.13
N ILE A 257 1.40 7.07 8.47
CA ILE A 257 1.61 6.26 7.28
C ILE A 257 1.42 7.14 6.05
N VAL A 258 2.42 7.22 5.18
CA VAL A 258 2.35 7.89 3.88
C VAL A 258 2.30 6.84 2.79
N VAL A 259 1.30 6.93 1.91
CA VAL A 259 1.06 5.97 0.85
C VAL A 259 0.97 6.68 -0.49
N SER A 260 1.67 6.19 -1.51
CA SER A 260 1.47 6.64 -2.88
C SER A 260 0.36 5.85 -3.54
N ASP A 261 -0.71 6.55 -3.95
CA ASP A 261 -1.73 6.04 -4.84
C ASP A 261 -1.32 6.32 -6.29
N TYR A 262 -0.94 5.25 -6.97
CA TYR A 262 -0.49 5.27 -8.35
C TYR A 262 -1.57 5.75 -9.31
N TYR A 263 -2.81 5.30 -9.12
CA TYR A 263 -3.88 5.54 -10.08
C TYR A 263 -4.37 6.99 -9.97
N ASN A 264 -4.66 7.43 -8.74
CA ASN A 264 -5.18 8.77 -8.48
C ASN A 264 -4.08 9.85 -8.45
N LYS A 265 -2.81 9.48 -8.65
CA LYS A 265 -1.65 10.39 -8.61
C LYS A 265 -1.64 11.22 -7.31
N ALA A 266 -1.85 10.53 -6.20
CA ALA A 266 -2.01 11.16 -4.89
C ALA A 266 -1.13 10.53 -3.80
N LEU A 267 -0.80 11.32 -2.78
CA LEU A 267 -0.27 10.87 -1.51
C LEU A 267 -1.39 10.87 -0.47
N HIS A 268 -1.56 9.74 0.20
CA HIS A 268 -2.44 9.59 1.36
C HIS A 268 -1.57 9.65 2.61
N VAL A 269 -1.98 10.45 3.60
CA VAL A 269 -1.39 10.46 4.93
C VAL A 269 -2.43 9.95 5.90
N ILE A 270 -2.12 8.86 6.58
CA ILE A 270 -3.05 8.10 7.42
C ILE A 270 -2.44 8.02 8.82
N ASN A 271 -3.25 8.21 9.86
CA ASN A 271 -2.78 8.06 11.23
C ASN A 271 -2.67 6.58 11.65
N SER A 272 -2.13 6.33 12.83
CA SER A 272 -2.00 4.99 13.39
C SER A 272 -3.30 4.22 13.66
N LYS A 273 -4.46 4.87 13.57
CA LYS A 273 -5.79 4.25 13.70
C LYS A 273 -6.40 3.88 12.34
N GLY A 274 -5.77 4.29 11.24
CA GLY A 274 -6.30 4.11 9.89
C GLY A 274 -7.12 5.30 9.38
N ASP A 275 -7.21 6.40 10.12
CA ASP A 275 -7.94 7.59 9.69
C ASP A 275 -7.09 8.41 8.72
N LEU A 276 -7.71 8.87 7.63
CA LEU A 276 -7.07 9.76 6.67
C LEU A 276 -6.89 11.16 7.29
N LEU A 277 -5.63 11.58 7.44
CA LEU A 277 -5.26 12.93 7.89
C LEU A 277 -5.16 13.91 6.73
N GLY A 278 -4.72 13.43 5.55
CA GLY A 278 -4.53 14.28 4.39
C GLY A 278 -4.47 13.49 3.10
N LEU A 279 -4.96 14.12 2.02
CA LEU A 279 -4.85 13.62 0.65
C LEU A 279 -4.27 14.73 -0.22
N GLN A 280 -3.17 14.45 -0.89
CA GLN A 280 -2.47 15.45 -1.70
C GLN A 280 -2.22 14.97 -3.12
N PHE A 281 -2.60 15.77 -4.12
CA PHE A 281 -2.43 15.46 -5.54
C PHE A 281 -1.14 16.04 -6.13
N ILE A 282 -0.02 15.89 -5.41
CA ILE A 282 1.24 16.57 -5.75
C ILE A 282 1.94 16.01 -6.98
N PHE A 283 1.69 14.74 -7.34
CA PHE A 283 2.47 14.08 -8.37
C PHE A 283 2.25 14.72 -9.74
N LYS A 284 1.03 15.18 -10.03
CA LYS A 284 0.74 15.90 -11.27
C LYS A 284 1.50 17.22 -11.35
N ASP A 285 1.51 17.99 -10.27
CA ASP A 285 2.17 19.31 -10.21
C ASP A 285 3.70 19.18 -10.31
N LEU A 286 4.25 18.06 -9.83
CA LEU A 286 5.66 17.71 -9.91
C LEU A 286 6.06 17.01 -11.23
N GLY A 287 5.09 16.75 -12.11
CA GLY A 287 5.33 15.95 -13.32
C GLY A 287 5.71 14.50 -13.04
N ILE A 288 5.44 13.98 -11.83
CA ILE A 288 5.72 12.60 -11.44
C ILE A 288 4.61 11.70 -11.97
N ASN A 289 4.93 10.92 -13.00
CA ASN A 289 3.94 10.04 -13.62
C ASN A 289 3.76 8.70 -12.91
N ASP A 290 4.84 8.10 -12.41
CA ASP A 290 4.84 6.72 -11.89
C ASP A 290 5.50 6.64 -10.51
N PRO A 291 4.88 7.15 -9.43
CA PRO A 291 5.42 7.09 -8.08
C PRO A 291 5.39 5.64 -7.56
N TYR A 292 6.53 4.98 -7.59
CA TYR A 292 6.63 3.53 -7.33
C TYR A 292 7.06 3.21 -5.90
N SER A 293 8.03 3.95 -5.36
CA SER A 293 8.53 3.75 -4.00
C SER A 293 8.64 5.05 -3.23
N LEU A 294 8.51 4.97 -1.92
CA LEU A 294 8.61 6.07 -0.98
C LEU A 294 9.62 5.73 0.13
N CYS A 295 10.42 6.71 0.54
CA CYS A 295 11.28 6.63 1.72
C CYS A 295 11.53 8.04 2.27
N PHE A 296 11.74 8.19 3.58
CA PHE A 296 12.28 9.43 4.13
C PHE A 296 13.79 9.34 4.21
N ASP A 297 14.49 10.46 4.00
CA ASP A 297 15.89 10.61 4.38
C ASP A 297 16.03 11.05 5.85
N SER A 298 17.27 11.17 6.34
CA SER A 298 17.57 11.56 7.71
C SER A 298 17.17 13.01 8.05
N GLU A 299 16.99 13.85 7.03
CA GLU A 299 16.62 15.26 7.16
C GLU A 299 15.09 15.46 7.07
N GLY A 300 14.33 14.36 6.92
CA GLY A 300 12.87 14.38 6.84
C GLY A 300 12.31 14.71 5.46
N TYR A 301 13.12 14.68 4.40
CA TYR A 301 12.62 14.80 3.03
C TYR A 301 12.07 13.47 2.52
N LEU A 302 10.93 13.54 1.85
CA LEU A 302 10.32 12.41 1.16
C LEU A 302 11.03 12.19 -0.18
N LEU A 303 11.66 11.02 -0.31
CA LEU A 303 12.21 10.50 -1.55
C LEU A 303 11.15 9.68 -2.29
N ILE A 304 10.93 10.00 -3.56
CA ILE A 304 9.96 9.34 -4.43
C ILE A 304 10.71 8.70 -5.60
N GLY A 305 10.77 7.37 -5.61
CA GLY A 305 11.35 6.60 -6.72
C GLY A 305 10.33 6.41 -7.85
N CYS A 306 10.72 6.76 -9.08
CA CYS A 306 9.84 6.72 -10.24
C CYS A 306 10.05 5.48 -11.13
N GLY A 307 8.93 4.86 -11.50
CA GLY A 307 8.85 3.64 -12.31
C GLY A 307 9.03 3.87 -13.81
N LYS A 308 9.07 2.76 -14.56
CA LYS A 308 9.46 2.68 -15.97
C LYS A 308 8.34 2.76 -17.00
N ARG A 309 7.07 2.98 -16.61
CA ARG A 309 5.96 2.72 -17.54
C ARG A 309 5.88 3.77 -18.65
N ASN A 310 6.30 5.01 -18.38
CA ASN A 310 6.47 6.06 -19.39
C ASN A 310 7.92 6.59 -19.36
N ASN A 311 8.60 6.57 -20.51
CA ASN A 311 10.07 6.73 -20.63
C ASN A 311 10.68 8.03 -20.06
N GLU A 312 9.89 9.05 -19.69
CA GLU A 312 10.42 10.37 -19.33
C GLU A 312 10.91 10.48 -17.88
N ASP A 313 10.33 9.72 -16.93
CA ASP A 313 10.69 9.78 -15.49
C ASP A 313 11.29 8.50 -14.91
N CYS A 314 11.49 7.49 -15.77
CA CYS A 314 12.13 6.24 -15.42
C CYS A 314 13.48 6.47 -14.70
N GLY A 315 13.61 5.95 -13.48
CA GLY A 315 14.89 5.91 -12.76
C GLY A 315 15.29 7.24 -12.11
N LYS A 316 14.40 8.24 -12.10
CA LYS A 316 14.57 9.45 -11.30
C LYS A 316 14.13 9.22 -9.86
N ILE A 317 14.79 9.92 -8.95
CA ILE A 317 14.36 10.08 -7.56
C ILE A 317 13.99 11.54 -7.38
N HIS A 318 12.75 11.81 -6.98
CA HIS A 318 12.32 13.15 -6.62
C HIS A 318 12.42 13.32 -5.11
N VAL A 319 12.91 14.47 -4.67
CA VAL A 319 13.05 14.83 -3.26
C VAL A 319 12.03 15.92 -2.95
N VAL A 320 11.16 15.68 -1.98
CA VAL A 320 10.06 16.57 -1.64
C VAL A 320 10.10 16.83 -0.14
N LYS A 321 10.06 18.11 0.24
CA LYS A 321 9.88 18.49 1.65
C LYS A 321 8.41 18.37 2.03
N MET A 322 8.11 17.54 3.02
CA MET A 322 6.78 17.50 3.64
C MET A 322 6.76 18.52 4.79
N VAL A 323 5.68 19.30 4.92
CA VAL A 323 5.55 20.33 5.98
C VAL A 323 4.71 19.81 7.16
N ASP A 324 5.07 20.29 8.35
CA ASP A 324 4.85 19.72 9.69
C ASP A 324 3.42 19.36 10.11
N SER A 325 2.38 19.75 9.38
CA SER A 325 1.01 19.40 9.76
C SER A 325 0.63 17.92 9.50
N LEU A 326 1.53 17.12 8.92
CA LEU A 326 1.27 15.74 8.48
C LEU A 326 2.42 14.73 8.76
N VAL A 327 3.54 15.19 9.34
CA VAL A 327 4.81 14.43 9.51
C VAL A 327 5.16 14.25 10.98
#